data_AF-A0A9D8DRP8-F1
#
_entry.id   AF-A0A9D8DRP8-F1
#
_cell.length_a   1.000
_cell.length_b   1.000
_cell.length_c   1.000
_cell.angle_alpha   90.00
_cell.angle_beta   90.00
_cell.angle_gamma   90.00
#
_symmetry.space_group_name_H-M   'P 1'
#
loop_
_entity.id
_entity.type
_entity.pdbx_description
1 polymer ?
#
loop_
_entity_poly.entity_id
_entity_poly.type
_entity_poly.pdbx_seq_one_letter_code
_entity_poly.pdbx_strand_id
1 'polypeptide(L)' 'TTETDPVRIEHEVNRMLPPGELGPFSLRLILHGRRVCSARRPRCGECPLADLCPSASV' A
#
# COMPACT_ATOMS: atom_id res chain seq x y z
N THR A 1 -8.44 0.58 -6.91
CA THR A 1 -8.52 1.56 -8.01
C THR A 1 -7.83 0.98 -9.24
N THR A 2 -8.34 1.22 -10.44
CA THR A 2 -7.66 0.90 -11.72
C THR A 2 -6.87 2.11 -12.25
N GLU A 3 -6.81 3.19 -11.47
CA GLU A 3 -6.07 4.41 -11.78
C GLU A 3 -4.56 4.15 -11.73
N THR A 4 -3.82 4.79 -12.64
CA THR A 4 -2.37 4.65 -12.79
C THR A 4 -1.63 5.98 -12.65
N ASP A 5 -2.36 7.11 -12.71
CA ASP A 5 -1.79 8.43 -12.43
C ASP A 5 -1.49 8.58 -10.93
N PRO A 6 -0.22 8.79 -10.55
CA PRO A 6 0.18 8.89 -9.14
C PRO A 6 -0.50 10.05 -8.39
N VAL A 7 -0.76 11.18 -9.06
CA VAL A 7 -1.40 12.35 -8.44
C VAL A 7 -2.86 12.03 -8.11
N ARG A 8 -3.55 11.34 -9.01
CA ARG A 8 -4.94 10.93 -8.78
C ARG A 8 -5.04 9.88 -7.69
N ILE A 9 -4.15 8.90 -7.67
CA ILE A 9 -4.07 7.89 -6.61
C ILE A 9 -3.87 8.56 -5.26
N GLU A 10 -2.94 9.51 -5.15
CA GLU A 10 -2.69 10.24 -3.91
C GLU A 10 -3.95 10.96 -3.42
N HIS A 11 -4.65 11.69 -4.31
CA HIS A 11 -5.90 12.35 -3.95
C HIS A 11 -7.01 11.37 -3.53
N GLU A 12 -7.13 10.22 -4.19
CA GLU A 12 -8.12 9.19 -3.85
C GLU A 12 -7.83 8.62 -2.45
N VAL A 13 -6.59 8.23 -2.19
CA VAL A 13 -6.13 7.65 -0.91
C VAL A 13 -6.24 8.66 0.22
N ASN A 14 -5.82 9.90 0.01
CA ASN A 14 -5.85 10.95 1.05
C ASN A 14 -7.28 11.26 1.51
N ARG A 15 -8.30 11.11 0.64
CA ARG A 15 -9.72 11.28 1.02
C ARG A 15 -10.26 10.15 1.90
N MET A 16 -9.62 8.98 1.90
CA MET A 16 -10.02 7.83 2.73
C MET A 16 -9.42 7.90 4.14
N LEU A 17 -8.43 8.75 4.37
CA LEU A 17 -7.68 8.81 5.62
C LEU A 17 -8.22 9.92 6.54
N PRO A 18 -8.27 9.69 7.87
CA PRO A 18 -8.56 10.73 8.83
C PRO A 18 -7.53 11.87 8.79
N PRO A 19 -7.92 13.10 9.19
CA PRO A 19 -6.97 14.19 9.40
C PRO A 19 -5.85 13.78 10.36
N GLY A 20 -4.60 14.03 9.99
CA GLY A 20 -3.42 13.67 10.80
C GLY A 20 -2.79 12.31 10.48
N GLU A 21 -3.49 11.41 9.79
CA GLU A 21 -2.95 10.10 9.43
C GLU A 21 -2.17 10.10 8.11
N LEU A 22 -2.24 11.15 7.29
CA LEU A 22 -1.58 11.21 5.97
C LEU A 22 -0.08 10.88 6.01
N GLY A 23 0.69 11.58 6.85
CA GLY A 23 2.13 11.36 7.01
C GLY A 23 2.46 9.98 7.60
N PRO A 24 1.88 9.62 8.76
CA PRO A 24 2.06 8.30 9.35
C PRO A 24 1.70 7.14 8.42
N PHE A 25 0.60 7.25 7.66
CA PHE A 25 0.17 6.24 6.69
C PHE A 25 1.18 6.08 5.55
N SER A 26 1.62 7.19 4.94
CA SER A 26 2.65 7.17 3.90
C SER A 26 3.94 6.51 4.38
N LEU A 27 4.38 6.82 5.61
CA LEU A 27 5.55 6.17 6.21
C LEU A 27 5.34 4.67 6.39
N ARG A 28 4.17 4.23 6.88
CA ARG A 28 3.85 2.81 7.04
C ARG A 28 3.86 2.07 5.70
N LEU A 29 3.32 2.66 4.63
CA LEU A 29 3.37 2.09 3.28
C LEU A 29 4.81 1.96 2.76
N ILE A 30 5.64 2.98 2.92
CA ILE A 30 7.06 2.94 2.54
C ILE A 30 7.79 1.82 3.29
N LEU A 31 7.59 1.72 4.61
CA LEU A 31 8.22 0.68 5.42
C LEU A 31 7.74 -0.71 5.04
N HIS A 32 6.45 -0.87 4.76
CA HIS A 32 5.86 -2.12 4.32
C HIS A 32 6.42 -2.57 2.95
N GLY A 33 6.47 -1.67 1.97
CA GLY A 33 7.05 -1.96 0.64
C GLY A 33 8.54 -2.33 0.72
N ARG A 34 9.30 -1.70 1.62
CA ARG A 34 10.73 -2.01 1.80
C ARG A 34 11.00 -3.33 2.53
N ARG A 35 10.13 -3.71 3.47
CA ARG A 35 10.38 -4.87 4.37
C ARG A 35 9.61 -6.13 3.99
N VAL A 36 8.43 -5.98 3.38
CA VAL A 36 7.49 -7.08 3.11
C VAL A 36 7.12 -7.11 1.63
N CYS A 37 6.52 -6.05 1.08
CA CYS A 37 6.01 -6.00 -0.30
C CYS A 37 7.08 -5.47 -1.29
N SER A 38 8.25 -6.11 -1.31
CA SER A 38 9.35 -5.68 -2.18
C SER A 38 9.04 -5.93 -3.66
N ALA A 39 9.43 -5.02 -4.55
CA ALA A 39 9.04 -5.05 -5.96
C ALA A 39 9.47 -6.32 -6.74
N ARG A 40 10.55 -6.99 -6.32
CA ARG A 40 11.07 -8.18 -7.03
C ARG A 40 10.65 -9.50 -6.39
N ARG A 41 10.59 -9.57 -5.06
CA ARG A 41 10.29 -10.78 -4.30
C ARG A 41 9.50 -10.40 -3.04
N PRO A 42 8.19 -10.17 -3.14
CA PRO A 42 7.37 -9.85 -1.97
C PRO A 42 7.26 -11.08 -1.05
N ARG A 43 7.24 -10.85 0.26
CA ARG A 43 7.07 -11.89 1.29
C ARG A 43 5.58 -12.08 1.61
N CYS A 44 4.81 -12.51 0.61
CA CYS A 44 3.34 -12.60 0.72
C CYS A 44 2.87 -13.49 1.89
N GLY A 45 3.56 -14.61 2.16
CA GLY A 45 3.21 -15.50 3.29
C GLY A 45 3.40 -14.89 4.68
N GLU A 46 4.11 -13.76 4.80
CA GLU A 46 4.29 -13.01 6.05
C GLU A 46 3.52 -11.68 6.04
N CYS A 47 2.79 -11.39 4.95
CA CYS A 47 2.09 -10.13 4.78
C CYS A 47 0.74 -10.17 5.51
N PRO A 48 0.47 -9.25 6.46
CA PRO A 48 -0.82 -9.20 7.16
C PRO A 48 -1.97 -8.77 6.24
N LEU A 49 -1.67 -8.31 5.02
CA LEU A 49 -2.66 -7.91 4.02
C LEU A 49 -2.87 -8.99 2.95
N ALA A 50 -2.22 -10.16 3.07
CA ALA A 50 -2.24 -11.19 2.04
C ALA A 50 -3.66 -11.62 1.67
N ASP A 51 -4.53 -11.81 2.66
CA ASP A 51 -5.92 -12.25 2.47
C ASP A 51 -6.79 -11.23 1.72
N LEU A 52 -6.37 -9.96 1.70
CA LEU A 52 -7.05 -8.86 1.00
C LEU A 52 -6.34 -8.44 -0.29
N CYS A 53 -5.14 -8.96 -0.54
CA CYS A 53 -4.27 -8.49 -1.61
C CYS A 53 -4.55 -9.30 -2.90
N PRO A 54 -5.05 -8.67 -3.98
CA PRO A 54 -5.30 -9.38 -5.23
C PRO A 54 -4.02 -9.90 -5.90
N SER A 55 -2.84 -9.40 -5.50
CA SER A 55 -1.53 -9.83 -6.02
C SER A 55 -0.88 -10.92 -5.18
N ALA A 56 -1.41 -11.28 -4.01
CA ALA A 56 -0.79 -12.30 -3.14
C ALA A 56 -1.01 -13.73 -3.63
N SER A 57 -2.08 -13.96 -4.40
CA SER A 57 -2.45 -15.26 -5.00
C SER A 57 -1.95 -15.43 -6.44
N VAL A 58 -1.07 -14.53 -6.91
CA VAL A 58 -0.44 -14.58 -8.24
C VAL A 58 0.95 -15.17 -8.16
#